data_AF-A0A1L9RMD5-F1
#
_entry.id   AF-A0A1L9RMD5-F1
#
_cell.length_a   1.000
_cell.length_b   1.000
_cell.length_c   1.000
_cell.angle_alpha   90.00
_cell.angle_beta   90.00
_cell.angle_gamma   90.00
#
_symmetry.space_group_name_H-M   'P 1'
#
loop_
_entity.id
_entity.type
_entity.pdbx_description
1 polymer ?
#
loop_
_entity_poly.entity_id
_entity_poly.type
_entity_poly.pdbx_seq_one_letter_code
_entity_poly.pdbx_strand_id
1 'polypeptide(L)'
;MDRDRDRDNWQGVQDGRLRKKIQDRLAQRARRKRIAESKASSSPSSDKIPPSLTLNQVLIPTTTTTPIIGQVPLTVWAALWQNGAMMEISCSVCIPSVSKPVDATIIPASLHPTDLQLTTIHHSWIDRFPFPKMRDNMTTLTSVIDENEFLQDLFCMTSFTIETGAASWDANAWKIGREFEMKWGYLFF
;
A
#
# COMPACT_ATOMS: atom_id res chain seq x y z
N MET A 1 -25.40 19.36 -30.07
CA MET A 1 -24.10 19.39 -29.38
C MET A 1 -24.37 19.48 -27.87
N ASP A 2 -23.80 18.55 -27.11
CA ASP A 2 -24.13 18.27 -25.72
C ASP A 2 -23.38 19.24 -24.78
N ARG A 3 -24.04 20.34 -24.39
CA ARG A 3 -23.46 21.48 -23.65
C ARG A 3 -22.84 21.13 -22.29
N ASP A 4 -23.14 19.95 -21.75
CA ASP A 4 -22.58 19.50 -20.48
C ASP A 4 -21.23 18.80 -20.65
N ARG A 5 -20.97 18.20 -21.82
CA ARG A 5 -19.68 17.57 -22.14
C ARG A 5 -18.55 18.60 -22.26
N ASP A 6 -18.85 19.75 -22.86
CA ASP A 6 -17.87 20.86 -23.00
C ASP A 6 -17.56 21.55 -21.67
N ARG A 7 -18.52 21.59 -20.72
CA ARG A 7 -18.34 22.19 -19.38
C ARG A 7 -17.57 21.32 -18.40
N ASP A 8 -17.42 20.05 -18.72
CA ASP A 8 -16.74 19.03 -17.94
C ASP A 8 -15.35 18.69 -18.51
N ASN A 9 -15.01 19.24 -19.68
CA ASN A 9 -13.69 19.07 -20.28
C ASN A 9 -12.67 20.01 -19.64
N TRP A 10 -11.82 19.46 -18.77
CA TRP A 10 -10.76 20.19 -18.07
C TRP A 10 -9.39 20.11 -18.77
N GLN A 11 -9.24 19.28 -19.81
CA GLN A 11 -7.94 18.92 -20.41
C GLN A 11 -7.30 20.05 -21.25
N GLY A 12 -8.07 21.06 -21.65
CA GLY A 12 -7.58 22.22 -22.43
C GLY A 12 -7.56 23.54 -21.66
N VAL A 13 -7.88 23.55 -20.36
CA VAL A 13 -8.06 24.80 -19.60
C VAL A 13 -6.72 25.28 -19.03
N GLN A 14 -6.18 26.38 -19.55
CA GLN A 14 -4.89 26.95 -19.11
C GLN A 14 -4.97 27.63 -17.72
N ASP A 15 -6.12 28.20 -17.36
CA ASP A 15 -6.33 28.79 -16.04
C ASP A 15 -6.50 27.68 -14.97
N GLY A 16 -5.52 27.61 -14.05
CA GLY A 16 -5.51 26.64 -12.96
C GLY A 16 -6.72 26.73 -12.01
N ARG A 17 -7.26 27.94 -11.78
CA ARG A 17 -8.44 28.12 -10.91
C ARG A 17 -9.70 27.56 -11.59
N LEU A 18 -9.87 27.83 -12.88
CA LEU A 18 -10.98 27.31 -13.66
C LEU A 18 -10.89 25.78 -13.80
N ARG A 19 -9.69 25.23 -14.03
CA ARG A 19 -9.44 23.79 -14.06
C ARG A 19 -9.83 23.12 -12.73
N LYS A 20 -9.37 23.66 -11.60
CA LYS A 20 -9.73 23.15 -10.26
C LYS A 20 -11.23 23.17 -10.02
N LYS A 21 -11.92 24.25 -10.41
CA LYS A 21 -13.38 24.37 -10.28
C LYS A 21 -14.15 23.32 -11.10
N ILE A 22 -13.65 22.95 -12.29
CA ILE A 22 -14.24 21.88 -13.10
C ILE A 22 -13.99 20.52 -12.42
N GLN A 23 -12.77 20.27 -11.95
CA GLN A 23 -12.40 19.03 -11.24
C GLN A 23 -13.22 18.84 -9.95
N ASP A 24 -13.34 19.86 -9.11
CA ASP A 24 -14.10 19.79 -7.85
C ASP A 24 -15.58 19.47 -8.12
N ARG A 25 -16.16 20.05 -9.18
CA ARG A 25 -17.53 19.77 -9.62
C ARG A 25 -17.71 18.32 -10.05
N LEU A 26 -16.77 17.78 -10.84
CA LEU A 26 -16.77 16.38 -11.28
C LEU A 26 -16.63 15.42 -10.10
N ALA A 27 -15.71 15.71 -9.17
CA ALA A 27 -15.50 14.93 -7.95
C ALA A 27 -16.76 14.91 -7.07
N GLN A 28 -17.44 16.06 -6.92
CA GLN A 28 -18.72 16.14 -6.22
C GLN A 28 -19.82 15.33 -6.91
N ARG A 29 -19.93 15.41 -8.24
CA ARG A 29 -20.92 14.63 -9.01
C ARG A 29 -20.66 13.12 -8.85
N ALA A 30 -19.42 12.67 -8.97
CA ALA A 30 -19.03 11.29 -8.78
C ALA A 30 -19.28 10.80 -7.33
N ARG A 31 -19.01 11.64 -6.32
CA ARG A 31 -19.31 11.33 -4.92
C ARG A 31 -20.82 11.18 -4.68
N ARG A 32 -21.64 12.12 -5.19
CA ARG A 32 -23.10 12.04 -5.07
C ARG A 32 -23.67 10.80 -5.76
N LYS A 33 -23.13 10.44 -6.93
CA LYS A 33 -23.50 9.23 -7.66
C LYS A 33 -23.20 7.97 -6.82
N ARG A 34 -21.98 7.84 -6.27
CA ARG A 34 -21.62 6.72 -5.38
C ARG A 34 -22.50 6.62 -4.12
N ILE A 35 -22.85 7.75 -3.53
CA ILE A 35 -23.76 7.79 -2.36
C ILE A 35 -25.18 7.36 -2.76
N ALA A 36 -25.67 7.79 -3.93
CA ALA A 36 -26.98 7.35 -4.43
C ALA A 36 -26.99 5.86 -4.77
N GLU A 37 -25.92 5.35 -5.41
CA GLU A 37 -25.76 3.94 -5.75
C GLU A 37 -25.65 3.05 -4.51
N SER A 38 -24.85 3.44 -3.51
CA SER A 38 -24.75 2.72 -2.23
C SER A 38 -26.04 2.75 -1.41
N LYS A 39 -26.81 3.84 -1.48
CA LYS A 39 -28.14 3.92 -0.85
C LYS A 39 -29.19 3.10 -1.58
N ALA A 40 -29.02 2.88 -2.89
CA ALA A 40 -29.90 2.03 -3.70
C ALA A 40 -29.57 0.53 -3.58
N SER A 41 -28.34 0.16 -3.21
CA SER A 41 -27.90 -1.25 -3.12
C SER A 41 -27.94 -1.84 -1.72
N SER A 42 -28.86 -1.42 -0.83
CA SER A 42 -28.96 -1.97 0.53
C SER A 42 -29.45 -3.43 0.52
N SER A 43 -28.53 -4.35 0.22
CA SER A 43 -28.50 -5.74 0.62
C SER A 43 -27.21 -5.94 1.44
N PRO A 44 -27.23 -6.68 2.55
CA PRO A 44 -26.04 -6.85 3.38
C PRO A 44 -25.10 -7.86 2.69
N SER A 45 -24.17 -7.36 1.87
CA SER A 45 -23.13 -8.20 1.27
C SER A 45 -21.99 -8.43 2.25
N SER A 46 -21.79 -9.69 2.63
CA SER A 46 -20.78 -10.20 3.56
C SER A 46 -19.38 -10.34 2.93
N ASP A 47 -18.93 -9.40 2.12
CA ASP A 47 -17.60 -9.49 1.50
C ASP A 47 -16.61 -8.61 2.27
N LYS A 48 -16.10 -9.15 3.38
CA LYS A 48 -14.91 -8.64 4.09
C LYS A 48 -13.61 -9.09 3.41
N ILE A 49 -13.57 -9.15 2.09
CA ILE A 49 -12.31 -9.29 1.36
C ILE A 49 -12.01 -7.91 0.81
N PRO A 50 -10.95 -7.20 1.26
CA PRO A 50 -10.54 -5.99 0.59
C PRO A 50 -10.34 -6.35 -0.89
N PRO A 51 -10.84 -5.54 -1.84
CA PRO A 51 -10.73 -5.88 -3.25
C PRO A 51 -9.27 -6.22 -3.51
N SER A 52 -9.03 -7.46 -3.97
CA SER A 52 -7.72 -7.87 -4.45
C SER A 52 -7.35 -6.85 -5.50
N LEU A 53 -6.55 -5.85 -5.10
CA LEU A 53 -6.13 -4.82 -5.99
C LEU A 53 -5.31 -5.56 -7.02
N THR A 54 -5.78 -5.56 -8.26
CA THR A 54 -5.07 -5.97 -9.48
C THR A 54 -3.85 -5.07 -9.72
N LEU A 55 -3.13 -4.69 -8.66
CA LEU A 55 -2.05 -3.70 -8.64
C LEU A 55 -0.83 -4.17 -9.43
N ASN A 56 -0.79 -5.45 -9.77
CA ASN A 56 0.32 -6.13 -10.41
C ASN A 56 -0.02 -6.63 -11.81
N GLN A 57 -1.14 -6.21 -12.37
CA GLN A 57 -1.51 -6.53 -13.74
C GLN A 57 -1.21 -5.33 -14.64
N VAL A 58 -0.39 -5.56 -15.66
CA VAL A 58 -0.07 -4.55 -16.67
C VAL A 58 -0.67 -4.97 -18.00
N LEU A 59 -1.34 -4.03 -18.66
CA LEU A 59 -1.80 -4.22 -20.02
C LEU A 59 -0.62 -4.00 -20.96
N ILE A 60 -0.22 -5.04 -21.68
CA ILE A 60 0.85 -4.98 -22.69
C ILE A 60 0.19 -4.69 -24.04
N PRO A 61 0.41 -3.51 -24.64
CA PRO A 61 -0.09 -3.22 -25.98
C PRO A 61 0.60 -4.15 -26.99
N THR A 62 -0.18 -4.89 -27.77
CA THR A 62 0.32 -5.70 -28.88
C THR A 62 -0.14 -5.08 -30.20
N THR A 63 0.55 -5.40 -31.31
CA THR A 63 0.15 -4.98 -32.68
C THR A 63 -1.12 -5.68 -33.17
N THR A 64 -1.72 -6.56 -32.36
CA THR A 64 -2.95 -7.31 -32.65
C THR A 64 -4.08 -6.79 -31.74
N THR A 65 -5.34 -6.88 -32.19
CA THR A 65 -6.54 -6.29 -31.55
C THR A 65 -6.79 -6.75 -30.09
N THR A 66 -6.07 -7.75 -29.58
CA THR A 66 -6.20 -8.27 -28.21
C THR A 66 -4.95 -7.96 -27.37
N PRO A 67 -5.05 -7.11 -26.34
CA PRO A 67 -3.94 -6.86 -25.43
C PRO A 67 -3.70 -8.05 -24.50
N ILE A 68 -2.44 -8.27 -24.13
CA ILE A 68 -2.05 -9.32 -23.17
C ILE A 68 -2.01 -8.73 -21.77
N ILE A 69 -2.59 -9.44 -20.80
CA ILE A 69 -2.48 -9.11 -19.38
C ILE A 69 -1.22 -9.80 -18.85
N GLY A 70 -0.19 -9.01 -18.51
CA GLY A 70 1.02 -9.50 -17.86
C GLY A 70 0.95 -9.32 -16.35
N GLN A 71 1.55 -10.24 -15.60
CA GLN A 71 1.80 -10.04 -14.16
C GLN A 71 3.21 -9.47 -13.96
N VAL A 72 3.30 -8.41 -13.16
CA VAL A 72 4.57 -7.86 -12.68
C VAL A 72 4.76 -8.20 -11.19
N PRO A 73 6.00 -8.32 -10.70
CA PRO A 73 6.23 -8.52 -9.27
C PRO A 73 5.73 -7.32 -8.46
N LEU A 74 5.31 -7.57 -7.22
CA LEU A 74 5.03 -6.50 -6.27
C LEU A 74 6.28 -5.66 -6.06
N THR A 75 6.12 -4.34 -6.04
CA THR A 75 7.12 -3.48 -5.43
C THR A 75 7.04 -3.62 -3.91
N VAL A 76 8.16 -3.38 -3.22
CA VAL A 76 8.18 -3.32 -1.75
C VAL A 76 7.11 -2.35 -1.22
N TRP A 77 6.91 -1.21 -1.87
CA TRP A 77 5.91 -0.21 -1.50
C TRP A 77 4.48 -0.70 -1.62
N ALA A 78 4.16 -1.38 -2.72
CA ALA A 78 2.85 -1.97 -2.90
C ALA A 78 2.58 -3.04 -1.84
N ALA A 79 3.60 -3.85 -1.52
CA ALA A 79 3.50 -4.89 -0.51
C ALA A 79 3.31 -4.32 0.91
N LEU A 80 4.12 -3.34 1.31
CA LEU A 80 3.99 -2.66 2.62
C LEU A 80 2.66 -1.92 2.76
N TRP A 81 2.14 -1.38 1.65
CA TRP A 81 0.81 -0.77 1.67
C TRP A 81 -0.28 -1.82 1.90
N GLN A 82 -0.25 -2.93 1.15
CA GLN A 82 -1.19 -4.04 1.32
C GLN A 82 -1.17 -4.61 2.75
N ASN A 83 0.02 -4.88 3.29
CA ASN A 83 0.17 -5.43 4.64
C ASN A 83 -0.44 -4.50 5.70
N GLY A 84 -0.16 -3.20 5.64
CA GLY A 84 -0.77 -2.26 6.59
C GLY A 84 -2.27 -2.06 6.35
N ALA A 85 -2.77 -2.17 5.12
CA ALA A 85 -4.20 -2.13 4.87
C ALA A 85 -4.93 -3.32 5.52
N MET A 86 -4.31 -4.51 5.58
CA MET A 86 -4.84 -5.68 6.28
C MET A 86 -4.92 -5.46 7.79
N MET A 87 -3.92 -4.77 8.35
CA MET A 87 -3.84 -4.48 9.79
C MET A 87 -4.51 -3.15 10.18
N GLU A 88 -5.24 -2.52 9.25
CA GLU A 88 -5.90 -1.21 9.45
C GLU A 88 -4.94 -0.07 9.85
N ILE A 89 -3.68 -0.14 9.42
CA ILE A 89 -2.65 0.87 9.67
C ILE A 89 -2.71 1.94 8.57
N SER A 90 -2.95 3.19 8.97
CA SER A 90 -2.91 4.35 8.06
C SER A 90 -1.50 4.55 7.48
N CYS A 91 -1.40 4.86 6.18
CA CYS A 91 -0.13 5.22 5.54
C CYS A 91 0.22 6.71 5.67
N SER A 92 -0.77 7.56 5.94
CA SER A 92 -0.60 9.02 6.00
C SER A 92 -0.31 9.54 7.40
N VAL A 93 -0.40 8.69 8.42
CA VAL A 93 -0.26 9.05 9.83
C VAL A 93 0.86 8.21 10.44
N CYS A 94 1.95 8.88 10.81
CA CYS A 94 3.12 8.26 11.45
C CYS A 94 3.17 8.65 12.93
N ILE A 95 2.12 8.34 13.71
CA ILE A 95 2.11 8.61 15.14
C ILE A 95 2.65 7.36 15.85
N PRO A 96 3.77 7.46 16.60
CA PRO A 96 4.26 6.34 17.39
C PRO A 96 3.20 5.84 18.36
N SER A 97 2.99 4.53 18.39
CA SER A 97 2.04 3.88 19.29
C SER A 97 2.43 2.43 19.51
N VAL A 98 1.77 1.76 20.44
CA VAL A 98 1.85 0.29 20.55
C VAL A 98 0.92 -0.34 19.52
N SER A 99 1.30 -1.51 18.98
CA SER A 99 0.43 -2.25 18.07
C SER A 99 -0.81 -2.76 18.80
N LYS A 100 -1.87 -3.01 18.03
CA LYS A 100 -3.10 -3.64 18.54
C LYS A 100 -3.10 -5.13 18.17
N PRO A 101 -3.67 -6.01 19.01
CA PRO A 101 -3.89 -7.39 18.61
C PRO A 101 -4.71 -7.47 17.32
N VAL A 102 -4.34 -8.43 16.47
CA VAL A 102 -5.02 -8.69 15.19
C VAL A 102 -5.88 -9.95 15.28
N ASP A 103 -6.88 -10.06 14.40
CA ASP A 103 -7.64 -11.31 14.26
C ASP A 103 -6.78 -12.36 13.54
N ALA A 104 -6.27 -13.33 14.30
CA ALA A 104 -5.39 -14.39 13.80
C ALA A 104 -6.06 -15.33 12.79
N THR A 105 -7.40 -15.30 12.66
CA THR A 105 -8.11 -16.09 11.64
C THR A 105 -8.12 -15.42 10.26
N ILE A 106 -7.90 -14.11 10.23
CA ILE A 106 -7.94 -13.29 9.00
C ILE A 106 -6.53 -12.86 8.61
N ILE A 107 -5.71 -12.49 9.59
CA ILE A 107 -4.38 -11.91 9.36
C ILE A 107 -3.32 -13.03 9.33
N PRO A 108 -2.47 -13.08 8.29
CA PRO A 108 -1.38 -14.05 8.21
C PRO A 108 -0.37 -13.92 9.37
N ALA A 109 0.17 -15.05 9.80
CA ALA A 109 1.06 -15.13 10.97
C ALA A 109 2.31 -14.23 10.89
N SER A 110 2.88 -14.05 9.70
CA SER A 110 4.03 -13.16 9.47
C SER A 110 3.75 -11.68 9.77
N LEU A 111 2.48 -11.28 9.79
CA LEU A 111 2.00 -9.93 10.11
C LEU A 111 1.41 -9.81 11.52
N HIS A 112 1.44 -10.87 12.33
CA HIS A 112 1.02 -10.73 13.72
C HIS A 112 1.99 -9.80 14.45
N PRO A 113 1.50 -8.85 15.28
CA PRO A 113 2.36 -8.07 16.15
C PRO A 113 3.16 -8.98 17.08
N THR A 114 4.43 -8.64 17.30
CA THR A 114 5.25 -9.33 18.29
C THR A 114 4.90 -8.87 19.70
N ASP A 115 5.33 -9.61 20.72
CA ASP A 115 5.16 -9.21 22.12
C ASP A 115 5.81 -7.84 22.41
N LEU A 116 6.95 -7.57 21.77
CA LEU A 116 7.64 -6.27 21.90
C LEU A 116 6.79 -5.14 21.33
N GLN A 117 6.19 -5.33 20.16
CA GLN A 117 5.36 -4.32 19.51
C GLN A 117 4.03 -4.06 20.23
N LEU A 118 3.51 -5.05 20.96
CA LEU A 118 2.33 -4.90 21.81
C LEU A 118 2.62 -4.12 23.11
N THR A 119 3.88 -4.02 23.52
CA THR A 119 4.28 -3.43 24.81
C THR A 119 5.16 -2.18 24.68
N THR A 120 5.72 -1.92 23.50
CA THR A 120 6.68 -0.85 23.25
C THR A 120 6.16 0.13 22.21
N ILE A 121 6.19 1.42 22.52
CA ILE A 121 5.82 2.48 21.57
C ILE A 121 6.85 2.51 20.45
N HIS A 122 6.40 2.39 19.20
CA HIS A 122 7.25 2.41 18.02
C HIS A 122 6.51 3.02 16.83
N HIS A 123 7.22 3.26 15.73
CA HIS A 123 6.62 3.77 14.52
C HIS A 123 5.82 2.67 13.80
N SER A 124 4.50 2.85 13.66
CA SER A 124 3.59 1.85 13.11
C SER A 124 3.84 1.46 11.65
N TRP A 125 4.74 2.15 10.93
CA TRP A 125 5.15 1.72 9.59
C TRP A 125 6.01 0.45 9.63
N ILE A 126 6.68 0.18 10.76
CA ILE A 126 7.51 -1.02 10.97
C ILE A 126 6.65 -2.29 10.89
N ASP A 127 5.41 -2.25 11.40
CA ASP A 127 4.45 -3.37 11.39
C ASP A 127 4.16 -3.92 9.99
N ARG A 128 4.37 -3.11 8.95
CA ARG A 128 4.05 -3.45 7.56
C ARG A 128 4.96 -4.54 7.00
N PHE A 129 6.10 -4.79 7.61
CA PHE A 129 7.06 -5.77 7.14
C PHE A 129 6.72 -7.19 7.62
N PRO A 130 6.76 -8.20 6.73
CA PRO A 130 6.45 -9.59 7.10
C PRO A 130 7.61 -10.30 7.84
N PHE A 131 8.47 -9.56 8.54
CA PHE A 131 9.70 -10.07 9.16
C PHE A 131 9.69 -9.77 10.67
N PRO A 132 9.09 -10.62 11.52
CA PRO A 132 8.96 -10.36 12.95
C PRO A 132 10.28 -9.98 13.64
N LYS A 133 11.36 -10.73 13.37
CA LYS A 133 12.68 -10.46 13.94
C LYS A 133 13.24 -9.08 13.55
N MET A 134 13.07 -8.69 12.29
CA MET A 134 13.50 -7.36 11.83
C MET A 134 12.67 -6.24 12.43
N ARG A 135 11.36 -6.44 12.60
CA ARG A 135 10.49 -5.49 13.29
C ARG A 135 10.91 -5.27 14.74
N ASP A 136 11.25 -6.35 15.46
CA ASP A 136 11.73 -6.26 16.84
C ASP A 136 13.08 -5.56 16.94
N ASN A 137 14.01 -5.89 16.04
CA ASN A 137 15.31 -5.25 15.99
C ASN A 137 15.19 -3.76 15.66
N MET A 138 14.34 -3.38 14.70
CA MET A 138 14.08 -1.96 14.36
C MET A 138 13.47 -1.21 15.56
N THR A 139 12.48 -1.82 16.23
CA THR A 139 11.84 -1.24 17.43
C THR A 139 12.83 -1.05 18.57
N THR A 140 13.71 -2.03 18.79
CA THR A 140 14.73 -1.97 19.85
C THR A 140 15.79 -0.91 19.55
N LEU A 141 16.16 -0.77 18.28
CA LEU A 141 17.25 0.10 17.82
C LEU A 141 16.77 1.47 17.33
N THR A 142 15.50 1.85 17.52
CA THR A 142 14.94 3.15 17.07
C THR A 142 15.77 4.37 17.54
N SER A 143 16.49 4.27 18.66
CA SER A 143 17.37 5.36 19.15
C SER A 143 18.78 5.36 18.55
N VAL A 144 19.16 4.29 17.84
CA VAL A 144 20.49 4.07 17.27
C VAL A 144 20.46 4.20 15.74
N ILE A 145 19.38 3.74 15.11
CA ILE A 145 19.20 3.73 13.66
C ILE A 145 18.57 5.05 13.21
N ASP A 146 19.12 5.64 12.15
CA ASP A 146 18.44 6.71 11.43
C ASP A 146 17.34 6.10 10.54
N GLU A 147 16.09 6.22 11.01
CA GLU A 147 14.92 5.71 10.30
C GLU A 147 14.71 6.41 8.94
N ASN A 148 15.09 7.68 8.81
CA ASN A 148 14.98 8.39 7.53
C ASN A 148 16.01 7.85 6.54
N GLU A 149 17.22 7.53 6.99
CA GLU A 149 18.23 6.89 6.15
C GLU A 149 17.79 5.50 5.70
N PHE A 150 17.25 4.68 6.62
CA PHE A 150 16.68 3.37 6.27
C PHE A 150 15.57 3.50 5.23
N LEU A 151 14.63 4.42 5.42
CA LEU A 151 13.54 4.67 4.47
C LEU A 151 14.09 5.17 3.13
N GLN A 152 15.02 6.11 3.12
CA GLN A 152 15.65 6.59 1.89
C GLN A 152 16.26 5.44 1.09
N ASP A 153 17.01 4.56 1.74
CA ASP A 153 17.60 3.39 1.08
C ASP A 153 16.55 2.39 0.61
N LEU A 154 15.47 2.23 1.39
CA LEU A 154 14.31 1.45 0.98
C LEU A 154 13.69 2.00 -0.32
N PHE A 155 13.67 3.33 -0.50
CA PHE A 155 13.10 4.04 -1.67
C PHE A 155 14.02 4.06 -2.87
N CYS A 156 15.32 4.25 -2.62
CA CYS A 156 16.25 4.69 -3.65
C CYS A 156 17.32 3.65 -4.00
N MET A 157 17.35 2.51 -3.29
CA MET A 157 18.21 1.37 -3.62
C MET A 157 17.39 0.17 -4.07
N THR A 158 18.07 -0.84 -4.62
CA THR A 158 17.49 -2.17 -4.81
C THR A 158 17.34 -2.81 -3.42
N SER A 159 16.24 -2.51 -2.73
CA SER A 159 16.01 -2.93 -1.35
C SER A 159 15.47 -4.35 -1.24
N PHE A 160 14.32 -4.60 -1.88
CA PHE A 160 13.71 -5.92 -1.94
C PHE A 160 13.18 -6.21 -3.34
N THR A 161 13.23 -7.47 -3.72
CA THR A 161 12.45 -8.03 -4.82
C THR A 161 11.49 -9.07 -4.26
N ILE A 162 10.29 -9.16 -4.83
CA ILE A 162 9.25 -10.09 -4.40
C ILE A 162 8.94 -11.01 -5.57
N GLU A 163 8.84 -12.31 -5.33
CA GLU A 163 8.51 -13.27 -6.38
C GLU A 163 7.18 -12.93 -7.05
N THR A 164 7.14 -13.05 -8.38
CA THR A 164 5.95 -12.68 -9.17
C THR A 164 4.76 -13.53 -8.74
N GLY A 165 3.66 -12.87 -8.36
CA GLY A 165 2.44 -13.53 -7.89
C GLY A 165 2.45 -13.97 -6.43
N ALA A 166 3.56 -13.78 -5.70
CA ALA A 166 3.61 -14.06 -4.28
C ALA A 166 2.77 -13.08 -3.46
N ALA A 167 2.33 -13.54 -2.30
CA ALA A 167 1.61 -12.71 -1.35
C ALA A 167 2.57 -11.73 -0.67
N SER A 168 2.10 -10.51 -0.40
CA SER A 168 2.90 -9.46 0.26
C SER A 168 3.33 -9.80 1.68
N TRP A 169 2.63 -10.74 2.32
CA TRP A 169 2.94 -11.24 3.66
C TRP A 169 3.80 -12.52 3.66
N ASP A 170 4.10 -13.13 2.51
CA ASP A 170 4.97 -14.31 2.47
C ASP A 170 6.44 -13.88 2.54
N ALA A 171 7.01 -13.92 3.75
CA ALA A 171 8.39 -13.52 4.00
C ALA A 171 9.42 -14.27 3.15
N ASN A 172 9.16 -15.53 2.79
CA ASN A 172 10.11 -16.35 2.01
C ASN A 172 10.18 -15.93 0.54
N ALA A 173 9.12 -15.27 0.04
CA ALA A 173 9.07 -14.75 -1.32
C ALA A 173 9.82 -13.42 -1.49
N TRP A 174 10.29 -12.82 -0.40
CA TRP A 174 11.04 -11.58 -0.43
C TRP A 174 12.55 -11.86 -0.45
N LYS A 175 13.24 -11.25 -1.40
CA LYS A 175 14.71 -11.33 -1.54
C LYS A 175 15.31 -9.96 -1.31
N ILE A 176 16.19 -9.86 -0.33
CA ILE A 176 16.90 -8.61 -0.01
C ILE A 176 17.91 -8.34 -1.12
N GLY A 177 17.93 -7.10 -1.64
CA GLY A 177 18.94 -6.68 -2.59
C GLY A 177 20.29 -6.50 -1.92
N ARG A 178 21.35 -6.78 -2.67
CA ARG A 178 22.71 -6.93 -2.15
C ARG A 178 23.20 -5.69 -1.41
N GLU A 179 23.00 -4.50 -1.98
CA GLU A 179 23.47 -3.24 -1.40
C GLU A 179 22.71 -2.90 -0.12
N PHE A 180 21.41 -3.20 -0.09
CA PHE A 180 20.58 -3.02 1.09
C PHE A 180 20.93 -4.01 2.20
N GLU A 181 21.19 -5.28 1.86
CA GLU A 181 21.62 -6.31 2.79
C GLU A 181 22.98 -5.97 3.42
N MET A 182 23.94 -5.47 2.67
CA MET A 182 25.25 -5.09 3.21
C MET A 182 25.14 -4.01 4.30
N LYS A 183 24.14 -3.12 4.20
CA LYS A 183 23.96 -2.02 5.14
C LYS A 183 23.00 -2.38 6.27
N TRP A 184 21.87 -3.01 5.96
CA TRP A 184 20.75 -3.22 6.88
C TRP A 184 20.51 -4.69 7.23
N GLY A 185 21.27 -5.62 6.66
CA GLY A 185 21.09 -7.07 6.84
C GLY A 185 21.23 -7.54 8.29
N TYR A 186 22.00 -6.82 9.12
CA TYR A 186 22.11 -7.11 10.56
C TYR A 186 20.76 -7.05 11.29
N LEU A 187 19.77 -6.35 10.75
CA LEU A 187 18.43 -6.29 11.32
C LEU A 187 17.68 -7.62 11.21
N PHE A 188 18.11 -8.55 10.36
CA PHE A 188 17.40 -9.81 10.11
C PHE A 188 17.90 -10.97 10.99
N PHE A 189 18.90 -10.74 11.85
CA PHE A 189 19.52 -11.74 12.73
C PHE A 189 19.43 -11.30 14.20
#